data_AF-E4XJY2-F1
#
_entry.id   AF-E4XJY2-F1
#
_cell.length_a   1.000
_cell.length_b   1.000
_cell.length_c   1.000
_cell.angle_alpha   90.00
_cell.angle_beta   90.00
_cell.angle_gamma   90.00
#
_symmetry.space_group_name_H-M   'P 1'
#
loop_
_entity.id
_entity.type
_entity.pdbx_description
1 polymer ?
#
loop_
_entity_poly.entity_id
_entity_poly.type
_entity_poly.pdbx_seq_one_letter_code
_entity_poly.pdbx_strand_id
1 'polypeptide(L)'
;MSKDEWHYSEHGSICRPIESLEELLFWDEDQILSEESTTDIIPVTPAPDGLVRKVKMGMTSKLIICHDMKGGYNEDIYPNGDDGLSIPDPIWEDTSMFIYFSHNFITVPTTSWIEKSHQNGALCLGTFITEWAEGKLRCCAVLRNYELIVEKMLKIQRLYGFDGWLINIEHELPEQLLPNLVEFLRLLKERSLVIWYDAVTSEGKLEWQDYLNDKNEIFFEYSDGLFTNYTWTEEKIKSGQEFCDRKSIPKEKIYHGVDVFGRNTYGGGEQNTHVSVAKATEHGFNSAIFAPGWLVEKNITEVKQDSFWQNIKRAITE
;
A
#
# COMPACT_ATOMS: atom_id res chain seq x y z
N MET A 1 22.41 5.19 -19.12
CA MET A 1 22.90 5.44 -17.75
C MET A 1 23.04 4.08 -17.11
N SER A 2 24.24 3.75 -16.63
CA SER A 2 24.61 2.42 -16.14
C SER A 2 23.92 2.11 -14.82
N LYS A 3 23.66 0.81 -14.59
CA LYS A 3 23.07 0.21 -13.38
C LYS A 3 24.09 0.14 -12.22
N ASP A 4 24.87 1.19 -12.00
CA ASP A 4 25.90 1.26 -10.95
C ASP A 4 25.38 2.16 -9.82
N GLU A 5 25.44 1.88 -8.52
CA GLU A 5 25.87 0.74 -7.71
C GLU A 5 25.03 0.90 -6.43
N TRP A 6 24.11 -0.02 -6.19
CA TRP A 6 23.43 -0.10 -4.91
C TRP A 6 24.25 -1.04 -4.03
N HIS A 7 24.76 -0.54 -2.91
CA HIS A 7 25.44 -1.37 -1.92
C HIS A 7 24.39 -2.07 -1.05
N TYR A 8 23.94 -3.25 -1.47
CA TYR A 8 23.12 -4.14 -0.65
C TYR A 8 24.04 -4.96 0.27
N SER A 9 23.73 -4.99 1.55
CA SER A 9 24.47 -5.77 2.54
C SER A 9 23.93 -7.19 2.63
N GLU A 10 24.81 -8.18 2.83
CA GLU A 10 24.42 -9.56 3.14
C GLU A 10 23.66 -9.71 4.49
N HIS A 11 23.50 -8.62 5.27
CA HIS A 11 22.97 -8.59 6.65
C HIS A 11 21.95 -7.45 6.81
N GLY A 12 20.70 -7.65 6.37
CA GLY A 12 19.59 -6.72 6.66
C GLY A 12 19.09 -6.79 8.10
N SER A 13 18.16 -5.91 8.48
CA SER A 13 17.45 -5.97 9.76
C SER A 13 16.30 -6.95 9.75
N ILE A 14 15.98 -7.47 10.94
CA ILE A 14 14.70 -8.14 11.20
C ILE A 14 13.62 -7.06 11.34
N CYS A 15 12.75 -6.93 10.35
CA CYS A 15 11.63 -5.99 10.44
C CYS A 15 10.49 -6.60 11.26
N ARG A 16 9.92 -5.86 12.21
CA ARG A 16 8.75 -6.30 12.98
C ARG A 16 7.60 -5.29 12.85
N PRO A 17 6.35 -5.76 12.92
CA PRO A 17 5.22 -4.85 13.07
C PRO A 17 5.27 -4.16 14.42
N ILE A 18 4.56 -3.04 14.51
CA ILE A 18 4.18 -2.44 15.79
C ILE A 18 2.71 -2.79 16.01
N GLU A 19 2.42 -3.52 17.08
CA GLU A 19 1.12 -4.14 17.31
C GLU A 19 0.18 -3.24 18.13
N SER A 20 0.75 -2.32 18.92
CA SER A 20 0.00 -1.48 19.85
C SER A 20 0.40 0.00 19.82
N LEU A 21 -0.48 0.86 20.35
CA LEU A 21 -0.15 2.28 20.52
C LEU A 21 0.94 2.49 21.57
N GLU A 22 0.99 1.66 22.61
CA GLU A 22 2.02 1.73 23.65
C GLU A 22 3.40 1.49 23.04
N GLU A 23 3.54 0.43 22.26
CA GLU A 23 4.77 0.10 21.54
C GLU A 23 5.20 1.24 20.60
N LEU A 24 4.28 1.85 19.84
CA LEU A 24 4.60 3.00 19.00
C LEU A 24 5.11 4.20 19.79
N LEU A 25 4.52 4.47 20.96
CA LEU A 25 4.91 5.61 21.79
C LEU A 25 6.30 5.39 22.41
N PHE A 26 6.61 4.15 22.81
CA PHE A 26 7.92 3.77 23.33
C PHE A 26 8.96 3.46 22.25
N TRP A 27 8.57 3.30 20.99
CA TRP A 27 9.50 3.09 19.88
C TRP A 27 10.53 4.20 19.82
N ASP A 28 11.81 3.85 19.88
CA ASP A 28 12.91 4.81 19.93
C ASP A 28 14.03 4.41 18.97
N GLU A 29 14.44 5.36 18.14
CA GLU A 29 15.41 5.12 17.07
C GLU A 29 16.79 4.76 17.65
N ASP A 30 17.22 5.44 18.73
CA ASP A 30 18.52 5.19 19.35
C ASP A 30 18.55 3.81 20.03
N GLN A 31 17.44 3.41 20.66
CA GLN A 31 17.31 2.06 21.22
C GLN A 31 17.45 0.99 20.15
N ILE A 32 16.69 1.11 19.05
CA ILE A 32 16.72 0.15 17.93
C ILE A 32 18.14 0.05 17.32
N LEU A 33 18.78 1.19 17.07
CA LEU A 33 20.17 1.27 16.58
C LEU A 33 21.22 0.71 17.54
N SER A 34 20.90 0.56 18.83
CA SER A 34 21.80 0.04 19.86
C SER A 34 21.61 -1.46 20.14
N GLU A 35 20.39 -1.98 19.99
CA GLU A 35 20.03 -3.37 20.26
C GLU A 35 20.34 -4.28 19.07
N GLU A 36 20.05 -3.82 17.86
CA GLU A 36 20.57 -4.44 16.65
C GLU A 36 22.02 -3.97 16.53
N SER A 37 22.97 -4.90 16.51
CA SER A 37 24.37 -4.60 16.19
C SER A 37 24.38 -3.60 15.03
N THR A 38 25.15 -2.52 15.11
CA THR A 38 25.21 -1.46 14.07
C THR A 38 25.56 -1.96 12.65
N THR A 39 25.79 -3.28 12.49
CA THR A 39 25.96 -4.02 11.24
C THR A 39 24.67 -4.53 10.60
N ASP A 40 23.57 -4.64 11.36
CA ASP A 40 22.35 -5.35 10.94
C ASP A 40 21.26 -4.36 10.49
N ILE A 41 21.17 -3.17 11.11
CA ILE A 41 20.39 -2.04 10.58
C ILE A 41 21.24 -1.28 9.58
N ILE A 42 21.19 -1.74 8.34
CA ILE A 42 21.65 -0.96 7.20
C ILE A 42 20.40 -0.34 6.58
N PRO A 43 20.18 0.98 6.74
CA PRO A 43 19.05 1.64 6.13
C PRO A 43 19.10 1.38 4.63
N VAL A 44 18.04 0.78 4.08
CA VAL A 44 17.92 0.70 2.63
C VAL A 44 17.95 2.14 2.15
N THR A 45 18.95 2.46 1.32
CA THR A 45 19.16 3.86 0.91
C THR A 45 17.88 4.32 0.21
N PRO A 46 17.23 5.40 0.68
CA PRO A 46 16.02 5.89 0.05
C PRO A 46 16.28 6.10 -1.44
N ALA A 47 15.31 5.78 -2.30
CA ALA A 47 15.50 5.87 -3.73
C ALA A 47 16.10 7.25 -4.11
N PRO A 48 17.26 7.32 -4.80
CA PRO A 48 17.93 8.58 -5.15
C PRO A 48 17.02 9.58 -5.88
N ASP A 49 15.90 9.08 -6.40
CA ASP A 49 14.89 9.76 -7.20
C ASP A 49 13.46 9.61 -6.63
N GLY A 50 13.26 9.27 -5.35
CA GLY A 50 11.93 9.03 -4.74
C GLY A 50 10.92 10.17 -4.99
N LEU A 51 11.39 11.43 -4.97
CA LEU A 51 10.55 12.60 -5.33
C LEU A 51 10.17 12.62 -6.82
N VAL A 52 11.08 12.23 -7.72
CA VAL A 52 10.81 12.14 -9.17
C VAL A 52 9.86 10.98 -9.47
N ARG A 53 9.99 9.86 -8.75
CA ARG A 53 9.08 8.71 -8.86
C ARG A 53 7.68 9.06 -8.37
N LYS A 54 7.55 9.80 -7.26
CA LYS A 54 6.27 10.33 -6.77
C LYS A 54 5.56 11.19 -7.83
N VAL A 55 6.29 12.00 -8.60
CA VAL A 55 5.69 12.83 -9.67
C VAL A 55 5.18 12.00 -10.86
N LYS A 56 5.78 10.84 -11.14
CA LYS A 56 5.40 9.96 -12.26
C LYS A 56 4.43 8.85 -11.87
N MET A 57 4.03 8.80 -10.60
CA MET A 57 3.18 7.76 -10.03
C MET A 57 1.89 7.59 -10.85
N GLY A 58 1.60 6.35 -11.24
CA GLY A 58 0.40 6.00 -11.99
C GLY A 58 0.39 6.44 -13.47
N MET A 59 1.36 7.22 -13.94
CA MET A 59 1.40 7.71 -15.32
C MET A 59 1.95 6.68 -16.30
N THR A 60 3.01 5.97 -15.91
CA THR A 60 3.66 4.94 -16.74
C THR A 60 3.48 3.53 -16.18
N SER A 61 3.43 3.41 -14.85
CA SER A 61 3.30 2.14 -14.14
C SER A 61 1.91 2.09 -13.50
N LYS A 62 1.04 1.20 -14.00
CA LYS A 62 -0.40 1.22 -13.73
C LYS A 62 -0.85 0.37 -12.54
N LEU A 63 0.06 -0.30 -11.84
CA LEU A 63 -0.26 -1.21 -10.74
C LEU A 63 0.19 -0.70 -9.37
N ILE A 64 -0.66 -0.96 -8.38
CA ILE A 64 -0.26 -1.25 -7.01
C ILE A 64 -0.26 -2.77 -6.85
N ILE A 65 0.76 -3.33 -6.20
CA ILE A 65 0.72 -4.69 -5.68
C ILE A 65 0.63 -4.59 -4.16
N CYS A 66 -0.49 -5.00 -3.59
CA CYS A 66 -0.72 -5.02 -2.14
C CYS A 66 -0.62 -6.46 -1.65
N HIS A 67 0.50 -6.75 -1.00
CA HIS A 67 1.09 -8.08 -0.85
C HIS A 67 0.18 -9.15 -0.24
N ASP A 68 -0.48 -8.84 0.88
CA ASP A 68 -1.23 -9.73 1.78
C ASP A 68 -0.96 -11.24 1.57
N MET A 69 -0.02 -11.76 2.38
CA MET A 69 0.51 -13.12 2.30
C MET A 69 0.52 -13.78 3.68
N LYS A 70 -0.44 -14.66 3.97
CA LYS A 70 -0.53 -15.42 5.22
C LYS A 70 -0.43 -14.57 6.50
N GLY A 71 -0.92 -13.33 6.46
CA GLY A 71 -0.85 -12.40 7.59
C GLY A 71 0.45 -11.57 7.67
N GLY A 72 1.36 -11.72 6.72
CA GLY A 72 2.65 -11.02 6.67
C GLY A 72 3.70 -11.60 7.62
N TYR A 73 4.92 -11.09 7.50
CA TYR A 73 6.11 -11.44 8.29
C TYR A 73 6.32 -12.96 8.41
N ASN A 74 6.39 -13.64 7.25
CA ASN A 74 6.74 -15.06 7.16
C ASN A 74 8.27 -15.19 7.26
N GLU A 75 8.88 -16.07 6.47
CA GLU A 75 10.36 -16.17 6.43
C GLU A 75 11.01 -14.89 5.87
N ASP A 76 10.25 -14.05 5.16
CA ASP A 76 10.69 -12.74 4.65
C ASP A 76 10.97 -11.70 5.76
N ILE A 77 10.65 -12.02 7.03
CA ILE A 77 11.07 -11.23 8.19
C ILE A 77 12.60 -11.22 8.36
N TYR A 78 13.27 -12.28 7.90
CA TYR A 78 14.72 -12.42 8.00
C TYR A 78 15.40 -11.83 6.77
N PRO A 79 16.64 -11.33 6.92
CA PRO A 79 17.44 -10.92 5.78
C PRO A 79 17.63 -12.06 4.78
N ASN A 80 17.39 -11.78 3.49
CA ASN A 80 17.38 -12.78 2.40
C ASN A 80 16.28 -13.84 2.53
N GLY A 81 15.34 -13.67 3.47
CA GLY A 81 14.16 -14.50 3.60
C GLY A 81 13.18 -14.26 2.45
N ASP A 82 12.37 -15.30 2.17
CA ASP A 82 11.40 -15.32 1.08
C ASP A 82 10.09 -15.92 1.59
N ASP A 83 8.97 -15.24 1.35
CA ASP A 83 7.63 -15.73 1.66
C ASP A 83 7.03 -16.61 0.55
N GLY A 84 7.78 -16.78 -0.55
CA GLY A 84 7.48 -17.60 -1.70
C GLY A 84 6.73 -16.87 -2.81
N LEU A 85 6.35 -15.60 -2.63
CA LEU A 85 5.72 -14.83 -3.71
C LEU A 85 6.75 -14.39 -4.75
N SER A 86 6.61 -14.91 -5.97
CA SER A 86 7.40 -14.45 -7.11
C SER A 86 6.59 -13.50 -8.00
N ILE A 87 7.08 -12.26 -8.13
CA ILE A 87 6.58 -11.25 -9.06
C ILE A 87 7.59 -11.13 -10.23
N PRO A 88 7.20 -11.47 -11.47
CA PRO A 88 8.10 -11.42 -12.62
C PRO A 88 8.55 -10.00 -12.99
N ASP A 89 9.77 -9.84 -13.50
CA ASP A 89 10.33 -8.55 -13.94
C ASP A 89 9.40 -7.74 -14.87
N PRO A 90 8.69 -8.33 -15.86
CA PRO A 90 7.76 -7.57 -16.70
C PRO A 90 6.58 -6.94 -15.93
N ILE A 91 6.20 -7.49 -14.78
CA ILE A 91 5.15 -6.93 -13.92
C ILE A 91 5.69 -5.79 -13.08
N TRP A 92 6.94 -5.91 -12.63
CA TRP A 92 7.63 -4.83 -11.92
C TRP A 92 7.71 -3.55 -12.75
N GLU A 93 7.90 -3.65 -14.07
CA GLU A 93 7.89 -2.48 -14.98
C GLU A 93 6.57 -1.69 -14.92
N ASP A 94 5.43 -2.36 -14.69
CA ASP A 94 4.11 -1.73 -14.56
C ASP A 94 3.73 -1.46 -13.09
N THR A 95 4.56 -1.83 -12.13
CA THR A 95 4.29 -1.64 -10.70
C THR A 95 4.80 -0.28 -10.24
N SER A 96 3.88 0.66 -9.98
CA SER A 96 4.21 1.95 -9.36
C SER A 96 4.65 1.77 -7.90
N MET A 97 3.91 0.92 -7.18
CA MET A 97 4.06 0.76 -5.74
C MET A 97 3.83 -0.69 -5.35
N PHE A 98 4.64 -1.15 -4.40
CA PHE A 98 4.43 -2.36 -3.64
C PHE A 98 4.05 -1.97 -2.21
N ILE A 99 2.92 -2.46 -1.73
CA ILE A 99 2.44 -2.24 -0.36
C ILE A 99 2.65 -3.55 0.40
N TYR A 100 3.51 -3.52 1.41
CA TYR A 100 3.63 -4.62 2.35
C TYR A 100 2.47 -4.54 3.34
N PHE A 101 1.54 -5.49 3.21
CA PHE A 101 0.29 -5.49 3.95
C PHE A 101 0.29 -6.57 5.01
N SER A 102 -0.17 -6.20 6.20
CA SER A 102 -0.53 -7.12 7.28
C SER A 102 -1.66 -6.51 8.10
N HIS A 103 -2.31 -7.30 8.95
CA HIS A 103 -3.35 -6.84 9.86
C HIS A 103 -2.81 -6.25 11.17
N ASN A 104 -1.51 -5.95 11.24
CA ASN A 104 -0.90 -5.30 12.39
C ASN A 104 -1.11 -3.79 12.35
N PHE A 105 -1.24 -3.16 13.52
CA PHE A 105 -1.53 -1.73 13.65
C PHE A 105 -0.64 -0.84 12.77
N ILE A 106 0.67 -1.02 12.87
CA ILE A 106 1.65 -0.44 11.94
C ILE A 106 2.48 -1.58 11.37
N THR A 107 2.51 -1.64 10.05
CA THR A 107 3.26 -2.61 9.27
C THR A 107 4.48 -1.92 8.66
N VAL A 108 5.66 -2.34 9.08
CA VAL A 108 6.95 -1.96 8.50
C VAL A 108 7.30 -3.00 7.43
N PRO A 109 7.48 -2.60 6.16
CA PRO A 109 7.90 -3.53 5.11
C PRO A 109 9.21 -4.24 5.47
N THR A 110 9.34 -5.50 5.09
CA THR A 110 10.58 -6.24 5.30
C THR A 110 11.68 -5.73 4.37
N THR A 111 12.93 -5.82 4.81
CA THR A 111 14.10 -5.36 4.04
C THR A 111 14.14 -5.99 2.65
N SER A 112 13.86 -7.30 2.55
CA SER A 112 13.75 -8.02 1.28
C SER A 112 12.78 -7.36 0.29
N TRP A 113 11.59 -6.97 0.75
CA TRP A 113 10.58 -6.33 -0.12
C TRP A 113 10.88 -4.87 -0.43
N ILE A 114 11.50 -4.13 0.50
CA ILE A 114 11.97 -2.75 0.23
C ILE A 114 13.02 -2.78 -0.87
N GLU A 115 14.06 -3.59 -0.71
CA GLU A 115 15.15 -3.72 -1.69
C GLU A 115 14.62 -4.21 -3.04
N LYS A 116 13.80 -5.26 -3.05
CA LYS A 116 13.22 -5.80 -4.28
C LYS A 116 12.40 -4.74 -5.04
N SER A 117 11.60 -3.96 -4.32
CA SER A 117 10.81 -2.88 -4.92
C SER A 117 11.72 -1.80 -5.51
N HIS A 118 12.71 -1.33 -4.74
CA HIS A 118 13.61 -0.26 -5.15
C HIS A 118 14.50 -0.65 -6.34
N GLN A 119 15.03 -1.88 -6.35
CA GLN A 119 15.80 -2.46 -7.46
C GLN A 119 15.02 -2.47 -8.77
N ASN A 120 13.69 -2.63 -8.66
CA ASN A 120 12.78 -2.68 -9.79
C ASN A 120 12.15 -1.33 -10.15
N GLY A 121 12.52 -0.25 -9.45
CA GLY A 121 11.99 1.09 -9.72
C GLY A 121 10.66 1.40 -9.04
N ALA A 122 10.05 0.45 -8.33
CA ALA A 122 8.81 0.65 -7.59
C ALA A 122 9.07 1.32 -6.23
N LEU A 123 8.05 2.03 -5.72
CA LEU A 123 8.04 2.54 -4.34
C LEU A 123 7.54 1.46 -3.39
N CYS A 124 8.09 1.38 -2.17
CA CYS A 124 7.66 0.43 -1.16
C CYS A 124 6.90 1.16 -0.04
N LEU A 125 5.71 0.69 0.31
CA LEU A 125 4.88 1.30 1.35
C LEU A 125 4.61 0.32 2.48
N GLY A 126 4.64 0.84 3.70
CA GLY A 126 4.06 0.19 4.87
C GLY A 126 2.55 0.37 4.93
N THR A 127 1.94 -0.21 5.95
CA THR A 127 0.49 -0.10 6.19
C THR A 127 0.23 0.42 7.59
N PHE A 128 -0.59 1.46 7.71
CA PHE A 128 -1.24 1.85 8.96
C PHE A 128 -2.69 1.37 8.88
N ILE A 129 -3.09 0.48 9.77
CA ILE A 129 -4.43 -0.08 9.77
C ILE A 129 -5.05 -0.10 11.16
N THR A 130 -6.32 0.29 11.23
CA THR A 130 -7.12 0.18 12.45
C THR A 130 -8.42 -0.56 12.11
N GLU A 131 -8.54 -1.77 12.64
CA GLU A 131 -9.67 -2.68 12.40
C GLU A 131 -10.34 -3.06 13.73
N TRP A 132 -11.62 -3.44 13.64
CA TRP A 132 -12.40 -3.96 14.77
C TRP A 132 -12.60 -2.94 15.92
N ALA A 133 -13.24 -3.40 17.00
CA ALA A 133 -13.57 -2.55 18.14
C ALA A 133 -12.32 -1.99 18.86
N GLU A 134 -11.25 -2.77 18.94
CA GLU A 134 -9.99 -2.33 19.54
C GLU A 134 -9.30 -1.27 18.68
N GLY A 135 -9.23 -1.49 17.36
CA GLY A 135 -8.71 -0.52 16.41
C GLY A 135 -9.44 0.82 16.49
N LYS A 136 -10.77 0.80 16.70
CA LYS A 136 -11.55 2.04 16.92
C LYS A 136 -11.07 2.86 18.12
N LEU A 137 -10.84 2.22 19.26
CA LEU A 137 -10.34 2.90 20.46
C LEU A 137 -8.93 3.44 20.23
N ARG A 138 -8.07 2.63 19.60
CA ARG A 138 -6.69 3.00 19.25
C ARG A 138 -6.66 4.19 18.29
N CYS A 139 -7.46 4.15 17.22
CA CYS A 139 -7.56 5.21 16.22
C CYS A 139 -8.04 6.51 16.86
N CYS A 140 -9.00 6.47 17.79
CA CYS A 140 -9.42 7.66 18.53
C CYS A 140 -8.26 8.29 19.32
N ALA A 141 -7.41 7.48 19.94
CA ALA A 141 -6.23 7.97 20.65
C ALA A 141 -5.15 8.51 19.68
N VAL A 142 -4.92 7.83 18.56
CA VAL A 142 -4.04 8.30 17.48
C VAL A 142 -4.47 9.67 16.99
N LEU A 143 -5.74 9.81 16.61
CA LEU A 143 -6.27 11.06 16.06
C LEU A 143 -6.32 12.18 17.09
N ARG A 144 -6.33 11.91 18.40
CA ARG A 144 -6.19 12.96 19.41
C ARG A 144 -4.75 13.45 19.60
N ASN A 145 -3.77 12.67 19.13
CA ASN A 145 -2.34 12.93 19.29
C ASN A 145 -1.62 12.88 17.93
N TYR A 146 -2.32 13.24 16.84
CA TYR A 146 -1.90 12.93 15.48
C TYR A 146 -0.51 13.47 15.13
N GLU A 147 -0.11 14.63 15.65
CA GLU A 147 1.23 15.21 15.40
C GLU A 147 2.34 14.28 15.85
N LEU A 148 2.27 13.78 17.09
CA LEU A 148 3.25 12.85 17.65
C LEU A 148 3.26 11.52 16.88
N ILE A 149 2.08 11.02 16.50
CA ILE A 149 1.97 9.75 15.76
C ILE A 149 2.59 9.87 14.37
N VAL A 150 2.29 10.96 13.65
CA VAL A 150 2.90 11.24 12.35
C VAL A 150 4.42 11.35 12.49
N GLU A 151 4.94 12.02 13.53
CA GLU A 151 6.38 12.09 13.77
C GLU A 151 7.02 10.70 13.97
N LYS A 152 6.39 9.84 14.78
CA LYS A 152 6.88 8.46 14.99
C LYS A 152 6.86 7.66 13.68
N MET A 153 5.76 7.69 12.93
CA MET A 153 5.65 7.02 11.63
C MET A 153 6.73 7.48 10.64
N LEU A 154 7.01 8.79 10.58
CA LEU A 154 8.04 9.33 9.70
C LEU A 154 9.47 8.96 10.14
N LYS A 155 9.72 8.79 11.44
CA LYS A 155 11.00 8.27 11.94
C LYS A 155 11.19 6.80 11.57
N ILE A 156 10.17 5.96 11.79
CA ILE A 156 10.17 4.55 11.38
C ILE A 156 10.42 4.44 9.87
N GLN A 157 9.66 5.20 9.08
CA GLN A 157 9.82 5.24 7.63
C GLN A 157 11.26 5.58 7.22
N ARG A 158 11.84 6.62 7.83
CA ARG A 158 13.21 7.06 7.53
C ARG A 158 14.25 6.01 7.93
N LEU A 159 14.09 5.39 9.10
CA LEU A 159 15.04 4.40 9.63
C LEU A 159 15.12 3.18 8.70
N TYR A 160 13.97 2.62 8.32
CA TYR A 160 13.92 1.43 7.47
C TYR A 160 14.03 1.72 5.97
N GLY A 161 13.82 2.98 5.55
CA GLY A 161 14.08 3.43 4.19
C GLY A 161 12.95 3.19 3.18
N PHE A 162 11.71 2.97 3.61
CA PHE A 162 10.56 2.84 2.69
C PHE A 162 9.88 4.19 2.39
N ASP A 163 8.97 4.22 1.42
CA ASP A 163 8.57 5.46 0.73
C ASP A 163 7.24 6.06 1.22
N GLY A 164 6.41 5.27 1.90
CA GLY A 164 5.21 5.81 2.52
C GLY A 164 4.22 4.78 3.08
N TRP A 165 2.95 5.17 3.10
CA TRP A 165 1.93 4.48 3.88
C TRP A 165 0.62 4.29 3.12
N LEU A 166 0.10 3.06 3.14
CA LEU A 166 -1.34 2.82 3.00
C LEU A 166 -2.01 3.16 4.33
N ILE A 167 -3.02 4.03 4.30
CA ILE A 167 -3.85 4.34 5.47
C ILE A 167 -5.20 3.65 5.29
N ASN A 168 -5.50 2.68 6.16
CA ASN A 168 -6.75 1.94 6.14
C ASN A 168 -7.48 2.00 7.50
N ILE A 169 -8.64 2.66 7.54
CA ILE A 169 -9.44 2.81 8.76
C ILE A 169 -10.75 2.02 8.58
N GLU A 170 -10.77 0.79 9.06
CA GLU A 170 -11.86 -0.17 8.85
C GLU A 170 -12.86 -0.18 10.02
N HIS A 171 -13.22 1.01 10.51
CA HIS A 171 -14.26 1.19 11.51
C HIS A 171 -14.86 2.60 11.40
N GLU A 172 -16.09 2.76 11.89
CA GLU A 172 -16.69 4.08 12.03
C GLU A 172 -15.87 4.97 12.98
N LEU A 173 -15.83 6.26 12.69
CA LEU A 173 -15.16 7.30 13.44
C LEU A 173 -16.17 8.33 13.97
N PRO A 174 -16.02 8.79 15.23
CA PRO A 174 -16.78 9.93 15.71
C PRO A 174 -16.55 11.16 14.83
N GLU A 175 -17.63 11.86 14.43
CA GLU A 175 -17.55 13.06 13.58
C GLU A 175 -16.58 14.11 14.12
N GLN A 176 -16.44 14.23 15.44
CA GLN A 176 -15.54 15.20 16.09
C GLN A 176 -14.06 14.92 15.82
N LEU A 177 -13.70 13.72 15.38
CA LEU A 177 -12.31 13.34 15.05
C LEU A 177 -12.00 13.43 13.55
N LEU A 178 -12.99 13.68 12.69
CA LEU A 178 -12.77 13.82 11.25
C LEU A 178 -11.82 14.97 10.90
N PRO A 179 -11.89 16.15 11.54
CA PRO A 179 -10.88 17.20 11.31
C PRO A 179 -9.47 16.73 11.66
N ASN A 180 -9.31 15.93 12.71
CA ASN A 180 -8.02 15.42 13.11
C ASN A 180 -7.49 14.36 12.14
N LEU A 181 -8.37 13.56 11.52
CA LEU A 181 -7.98 12.63 10.44
C LEU A 181 -7.48 13.39 9.21
N VAL A 182 -8.15 14.49 8.84
CA VAL A 182 -7.70 15.36 7.76
C VAL A 182 -6.31 15.95 8.07
N GLU A 183 -6.10 16.46 9.28
CA GLU A 183 -4.79 17.00 9.69
C GLU A 183 -3.70 15.92 9.79
N PHE A 184 -4.05 14.71 10.24
CA PHE A 184 -3.17 13.55 10.23
C PHE A 184 -2.67 13.24 8.82
N LEU A 185 -3.60 13.12 7.84
CA LEU A 185 -3.26 12.85 6.44
C LEU A 185 -2.43 13.99 5.84
N ARG A 186 -2.82 15.25 6.10
CA ARG A 186 -2.10 16.44 5.61
C ARG A 186 -0.65 16.44 6.07
N LEU A 187 -0.41 16.30 7.39
CA LEU A 187 0.95 16.31 7.96
C LEU A 187 1.80 15.13 7.52
N LEU A 188 1.19 13.97 7.26
CA LEU A 188 1.89 12.80 6.75
C LEU A 188 2.29 13.00 5.29
N LYS A 189 1.36 13.44 4.43
CA LYS A 189 1.57 13.67 2.99
C LYS A 189 2.63 14.73 2.68
N GLU A 190 2.86 15.68 3.58
CA GLU A 190 3.94 16.67 3.45
C GLU A 190 5.34 16.05 3.38
N ARG A 191 5.53 14.88 4.00
CA ARG A 191 6.85 14.25 4.20
C ARG A 191 6.90 12.78 3.77
N SER A 192 5.79 12.25 3.24
CA SER A 192 5.63 10.85 2.88
C SER A 192 4.73 10.69 1.65
N LEU A 193 4.71 9.49 1.06
CA LEU A 193 3.65 9.09 0.14
C LEU A 193 2.47 8.52 0.93
N VAL A 194 1.25 8.96 0.59
CA VAL A 194 0.04 8.49 1.28
C VAL A 194 -0.94 7.91 0.29
N ILE A 195 -1.31 6.65 0.46
CA ILE A 195 -2.43 6.04 -0.26
C ILE A 195 -3.59 5.89 0.73
N TRP A 196 -4.74 6.46 0.39
CA TRP A 196 -5.96 6.31 1.19
C TRP A 196 -6.73 5.09 0.70
N TYR A 197 -7.11 4.19 1.62
CA TYR A 197 -8.06 3.13 1.31
C TYR A 197 -9.50 3.64 1.46
N ASP A 198 -10.36 3.31 0.50
CA ASP A 198 -11.78 3.72 0.47
C ASP A 198 -12.60 3.04 1.56
N ALA A 199 -12.51 3.52 2.81
CA ALA A 199 -13.19 2.97 3.97
C ALA A 199 -14.15 3.96 4.63
N VAL A 200 -13.66 4.84 5.52
CA VAL A 200 -14.53 5.80 6.19
C VAL A 200 -14.96 6.94 5.26
N THR A 201 -16.19 7.39 5.42
CA THR A 201 -16.77 8.52 4.69
C THR A 201 -16.53 9.84 5.42
N SER A 202 -16.81 10.96 4.75
CA SER A 202 -16.79 12.32 5.29
C SER A 202 -17.80 12.55 6.43
N GLU A 203 -18.67 11.58 6.70
CA GLU A 203 -19.58 11.53 7.85
C GLU A 203 -19.05 10.61 8.98
N GLY A 204 -17.86 10.01 8.80
CA GLY A 204 -17.27 9.07 9.75
C GLY A 204 -17.88 7.67 9.73
N LYS A 205 -18.77 7.35 8.80
CA LYS A 205 -19.30 5.99 8.64
C LYS A 205 -18.32 5.11 7.88
N LEU A 206 -18.13 3.87 8.32
CA LEU A 206 -17.45 2.85 7.51
C LEU A 206 -18.41 2.39 6.39
N GLU A 207 -18.20 2.91 5.19
CA GLU A 207 -18.94 2.54 4.00
C GLU A 207 -17.98 2.62 2.80
N TRP A 208 -17.56 1.47 2.28
CA TRP A 208 -16.77 1.43 1.05
C TRP A 208 -17.62 1.91 -0.12
N GLN A 209 -17.14 2.90 -0.86
CA GLN A 209 -17.90 3.50 -1.96
C GLN A 209 -17.67 2.78 -3.29
N ASP A 210 -16.52 2.11 -3.41
CA ASP A 210 -15.93 1.43 -4.56
C ASP A 210 -15.51 2.36 -5.71
N TYR A 211 -15.48 3.67 -5.49
CA TYR A 211 -14.99 4.70 -6.41
C TYR A 211 -14.79 6.03 -5.67
N LEU A 212 -14.07 6.97 -6.27
CA LEU A 212 -13.93 8.33 -5.74
C LEU A 212 -15.23 9.11 -5.91
N ASN A 213 -15.76 9.69 -4.82
CA ASN A 213 -16.93 10.56 -4.85
C ASN A 213 -16.95 11.56 -3.68
N ASP A 214 -18.01 12.35 -3.56
CA ASP A 214 -18.15 13.40 -2.54
C ASP A 214 -18.06 12.88 -1.08
N LYS A 215 -18.25 11.57 -0.84
CA LYS A 215 -18.10 10.96 0.49
C LYS A 215 -16.66 10.65 0.89
N ASN A 216 -15.74 10.46 -0.04
CA ASN A 216 -14.33 10.12 0.27
C ASN A 216 -13.31 11.10 -0.34
N GLU A 217 -13.76 12.05 -1.18
CA GLU A 217 -12.92 13.08 -1.83
C GLU A 217 -12.09 13.88 -0.82
N ILE A 218 -12.64 14.17 0.37
CA ILE A 218 -11.91 14.93 1.39
C ILE A 218 -10.64 14.23 1.85
N PHE A 219 -10.64 12.89 1.97
CA PHE A 219 -9.44 12.16 2.37
C PHE A 219 -8.47 11.98 1.20
N PHE A 220 -9.01 11.82 -0.01
CA PHE A 220 -8.21 11.79 -1.24
C PHE A 220 -7.45 13.10 -1.48
N GLU A 221 -8.03 14.25 -1.17
CA GLU A 221 -7.36 15.56 -1.30
C GLU A 221 -6.05 15.61 -0.49
N TYR A 222 -6.04 14.93 0.66
CA TYR A 222 -4.88 14.81 1.55
C TYR A 222 -4.12 13.48 1.40
N SER A 223 -4.35 12.75 0.30
CA SER A 223 -3.54 11.58 -0.11
C SER A 223 -2.94 11.79 -1.51
N ASP A 224 -1.97 10.97 -1.88
CA ASP A 224 -1.35 10.96 -3.22
C ASP A 224 -2.12 10.08 -4.20
N GLY A 225 -2.88 9.10 -3.69
CA GLY A 225 -3.76 8.24 -4.46
C GLY A 225 -4.91 7.66 -3.63
N LEU A 226 -5.91 7.13 -4.33
CA LEU A 226 -7.01 6.36 -3.77
C LEU A 226 -6.85 4.89 -4.15
N PHE A 227 -6.89 4.02 -3.16
CA PHE A 227 -7.09 2.59 -3.35
C PHE A 227 -8.57 2.31 -3.05
N THR A 228 -9.37 2.04 -4.08
CA THR A 228 -10.79 1.73 -3.88
C THR A 228 -10.95 0.35 -3.23
N ASN A 229 -12.04 0.15 -2.51
CA ASN A 229 -12.47 -1.19 -2.16
C ASN A 229 -12.68 -2.03 -3.43
N TYR A 230 -12.64 -3.36 -3.28
CA TYR A 230 -12.60 -4.31 -4.39
C TYR A 230 -13.99 -4.82 -4.84
N THR A 231 -15.09 -4.33 -4.27
CA THR A 231 -16.45 -4.77 -4.64
C THR A 231 -17.15 -3.86 -5.67
N TRP A 232 -16.39 -3.10 -6.44
CA TRP A 232 -16.94 -2.22 -7.49
C TRP A 232 -17.64 -2.99 -8.61
N THR A 233 -18.55 -2.29 -9.27
CA THR A 233 -19.27 -2.75 -10.46
C THR A 233 -18.93 -1.88 -11.67
N GLU A 234 -19.36 -2.30 -12.85
CA GLU A 234 -19.21 -1.49 -14.06
C GLU A 234 -19.96 -0.13 -13.97
N GLU A 235 -21.05 -0.06 -13.20
CA GLU A 235 -21.75 1.19 -12.93
C GLU A 235 -20.93 2.12 -12.02
N LYS A 236 -20.30 1.55 -10.98
CA LYS A 236 -19.48 2.30 -10.04
C LYS A 236 -18.22 2.87 -10.71
N ILE A 237 -17.54 2.10 -11.54
CA ILE A 237 -16.35 2.59 -12.25
C ILE A 237 -16.69 3.70 -13.26
N LYS A 238 -17.83 3.60 -13.96
CA LYS A 238 -18.35 4.68 -14.81
C LYS A 238 -18.68 5.93 -13.99
N SER A 239 -19.31 5.76 -12.83
CA SER A 239 -19.60 6.87 -11.91
C SER A 239 -18.31 7.54 -11.42
N GLY A 240 -17.27 6.76 -11.12
CA GLY A 240 -15.93 7.27 -10.79
C GLY A 240 -15.28 8.03 -11.94
N GLN A 241 -15.42 7.53 -13.17
CA GLN A 241 -14.93 8.22 -14.36
C GLN A 241 -15.59 9.60 -14.52
N GLU A 242 -16.92 9.64 -14.46
CA GLU A 242 -17.69 10.89 -14.55
C GLU A 242 -17.33 11.86 -13.42
N PHE A 243 -17.13 11.35 -12.20
CA PHE A 243 -16.72 12.16 -11.06
C PHE A 243 -15.34 12.79 -11.29
N CYS A 244 -14.35 11.99 -11.71
CA CYS A 244 -12.99 12.46 -11.98
C CYS A 244 -12.97 13.47 -13.12
N ASP A 245 -13.68 13.19 -14.22
CA ASP A 245 -13.77 14.09 -15.38
C ASP A 245 -14.43 15.43 -14.97
N ARG A 246 -15.50 15.40 -14.17
CA ARG A 246 -16.18 16.60 -13.64
C ARG A 246 -15.28 17.44 -12.73
N LYS A 247 -14.48 16.80 -11.87
CA LYS A 247 -13.60 17.49 -10.90
C LYS A 247 -12.18 17.75 -11.46
N SER A 248 -11.90 17.32 -12.70
CA SER A 248 -10.55 17.35 -13.29
C SER A 248 -9.50 16.63 -12.45
N ILE A 249 -9.89 15.52 -11.82
CA ILE A 249 -9.00 14.67 -11.02
C ILE A 249 -8.29 13.69 -11.96
N PRO A 250 -6.95 13.60 -11.92
CA PRO A 250 -6.20 12.62 -12.72
C PRO A 250 -6.58 11.19 -12.34
N LYS A 251 -7.12 10.44 -13.31
CA LYS A 251 -7.58 9.06 -13.10
C LYS A 251 -6.43 8.10 -12.77
N GLU A 252 -5.21 8.47 -13.14
CA GLU A 252 -3.96 7.77 -12.81
C GLU A 252 -3.70 7.68 -11.29
N LYS A 253 -4.33 8.54 -10.50
CA LYS A 253 -4.25 8.52 -9.03
C LYS A 253 -5.26 7.59 -8.37
N ILE A 254 -6.16 6.98 -9.15
CA ILE A 254 -7.20 6.10 -8.66
C ILE A 254 -6.85 4.66 -9.05
N TYR A 255 -6.68 3.82 -8.04
CA TYR A 255 -6.34 2.43 -8.15
C TYR A 255 -7.55 1.60 -7.74
N HIS A 256 -8.23 1.00 -8.71
CA HIS A 256 -9.36 0.13 -8.43
C HIS A 256 -8.87 -1.17 -7.80
N GLY A 257 -9.38 -1.47 -6.60
CA GLY A 257 -8.99 -2.67 -5.86
C GLY A 257 -9.41 -3.95 -6.57
N VAL A 258 -8.52 -4.94 -6.62
CA VAL A 258 -8.79 -6.25 -7.19
C VAL A 258 -8.34 -7.31 -6.20
N ASP A 259 -9.29 -7.88 -5.45
CA ASP A 259 -9.00 -8.98 -4.54
C ASP A 259 -8.76 -10.28 -5.30
N VAL A 260 -7.52 -10.77 -5.27
CA VAL A 260 -7.12 -12.00 -5.96
C VAL A 260 -7.78 -13.24 -5.35
N PHE A 261 -8.24 -13.20 -4.08
CA PHE A 261 -9.04 -14.30 -3.53
C PHE A 261 -10.47 -14.35 -4.06
N GLY A 262 -10.92 -13.34 -4.81
CA GLY A 262 -12.22 -13.37 -5.48
C GLY A 262 -13.41 -12.98 -4.60
N ARG A 263 -13.20 -12.36 -3.42
CA ARG A 263 -14.29 -12.04 -2.47
C ARG A 263 -15.14 -10.88 -2.98
N ASN A 264 -16.16 -11.19 -3.77
CA ASN A 264 -17.07 -10.24 -4.42
C ASN A 264 -16.38 -9.26 -5.38
N THR A 265 -15.17 -9.58 -5.84
CA THR A 265 -14.44 -8.76 -6.80
C THR A 265 -15.06 -8.86 -8.19
N TYR A 266 -15.05 -7.77 -8.95
CA TYR A 266 -15.43 -7.81 -10.36
C TYR A 266 -14.56 -8.84 -11.11
N GLY A 267 -15.14 -9.67 -11.99
CA GLY A 267 -14.38 -10.71 -12.71
C GLY A 267 -14.04 -11.97 -11.88
N GLY A 268 -14.30 -11.97 -10.57
CA GLY A 268 -14.21 -13.16 -9.72
C GLY A 268 -12.82 -13.50 -9.16
N GLY A 269 -11.79 -12.69 -9.45
CA GLY A 269 -10.44 -12.86 -8.88
C GLY A 269 -9.74 -14.13 -9.39
N GLU A 270 -8.87 -14.71 -8.57
CA GLU A 270 -8.06 -15.89 -8.88
C GLU A 270 -7.36 -15.72 -10.25
N GLN A 271 -7.40 -16.74 -11.11
CA GLN A 271 -6.87 -16.69 -12.48
C GLN A 271 -7.57 -15.65 -13.38
N ASN A 272 -8.75 -15.17 -12.99
CA ASN A 272 -9.52 -14.15 -13.69
C ASN A 272 -9.26 -12.72 -13.19
N THR A 273 -8.29 -12.51 -12.30
CA THR A 273 -7.89 -11.18 -11.80
C THR A 273 -7.65 -10.17 -12.94
N HIS A 274 -7.09 -10.63 -14.06
CA HIS A 274 -6.86 -9.81 -15.26
C HIS A 274 -8.14 -9.19 -15.85
N VAL A 275 -9.32 -9.78 -15.61
CA VAL A 275 -10.62 -9.25 -16.09
C VAL A 275 -10.94 -7.92 -15.42
N SER A 276 -10.71 -7.82 -14.11
CA SER A 276 -10.89 -6.58 -13.35
C SER A 276 -9.87 -5.53 -13.78
N VAL A 277 -8.62 -5.94 -13.98
CA VAL A 277 -7.54 -5.07 -14.46
C VAL A 277 -7.89 -4.49 -15.83
N ALA A 278 -8.32 -5.33 -16.78
CA ALA A 278 -8.71 -4.88 -18.12
C ALA A 278 -9.86 -3.88 -18.06
N LYS A 279 -10.87 -4.14 -17.20
CA LYS A 279 -12.00 -3.23 -17.03
C LYS A 279 -11.57 -1.88 -16.44
N ALA A 280 -10.67 -1.87 -15.47
CA ALA A 280 -10.12 -0.63 -14.93
C ALA A 280 -9.34 0.16 -15.99
N THR A 281 -8.47 -0.52 -16.75
CA THR A 281 -7.70 0.07 -17.86
C THR A 281 -8.62 0.68 -18.92
N GLU A 282 -9.70 0.00 -19.30
CA GLU A 282 -10.68 0.47 -20.29
C GLU A 282 -11.29 1.83 -19.91
N HIS A 283 -11.49 2.06 -18.60
CA HIS A 283 -12.02 3.33 -18.07
C HIS A 283 -10.93 4.38 -17.78
N GLY A 284 -9.67 4.05 -18.06
CA GLY A 284 -8.50 4.92 -17.85
C GLY A 284 -8.02 4.98 -16.40
N PHE A 285 -8.38 3.98 -15.59
CA PHE A 285 -7.94 3.87 -14.21
C PHE A 285 -6.79 2.87 -14.05
N ASN A 286 -6.07 3.01 -12.93
CA ASN A 286 -5.06 2.06 -12.51
C ASN A 286 -5.68 0.96 -11.63
N SER A 287 -4.93 -0.10 -11.35
CA SER A 287 -5.42 -1.25 -10.54
C SER A 287 -4.55 -1.48 -9.32
N ALA A 288 -5.16 -1.87 -8.21
CA ALA A 288 -4.47 -2.36 -7.02
C ALA A 288 -4.74 -3.85 -6.85
N ILE A 289 -3.74 -4.68 -7.15
CA ILE A 289 -3.81 -6.13 -6.99
C ILE A 289 -3.64 -6.46 -5.51
N PHE A 290 -4.74 -6.85 -4.86
CA PHE A 290 -4.76 -7.17 -3.44
C PHE A 290 -4.64 -8.68 -3.21
N ALA A 291 -3.77 -9.05 -2.28
CA ALA A 291 -3.55 -10.43 -1.84
C ALA A 291 -3.12 -11.41 -2.94
N PRO A 292 -2.13 -11.09 -3.81
CA PRO A 292 -1.54 -12.06 -4.72
C PRO A 292 -0.88 -13.25 -3.97
N GLY A 293 -0.71 -13.16 -2.65
CA GLY A 293 -0.36 -14.30 -1.79
C GLY A 293 -1.24 -15.53 -1.99
N TRP A 294 -2.46 -15.36 -2.51
CA TRP A 294 -3.30 -16.45 -3.04
C TRP A 294 -2.53 -17.47 -3.90
N LEU A 295 -1.59 -17.02 -4.74
CA LEU A 295 -0.79 -17.89 -5.61
C LEU A 295 -0.01 -18.93 -4.80
N VAL A 296 0.57 -18.52 -3.68
CA VAL A 296 1.34 -19.37 -2.78
C VAL A 296 0.42 -20.13 -1.83
N GLU A 297 -0.55 -19.46 -1.23
CA GLU A 297 -1.48 -20.04 -0.26
C GLU A 297 -2.35 -21.16 -0.82
N LYS A 298 -2.71 -21.07 -2.11
CA LYS A 298 -3.47 -22.12 -2.81
C LYS A 298 -2.58 -23.12 -3.56
N ASN A 299 -1.27 -23.06 -3.37
CA ASN A 299 -0.30 -23.94 -4.05
C ASN A 299 -0.48 -23.93 -5.58
N ILE A 300 -0.67 -22.74 -6.15
CA ILE A 300 -0.81 -22.60 -7.60
C ILE A 300 0.51 -22.98 -8.25
N THR A 301 0.45 -23.88 -9.24
CA THR A 301 1.63 -24.33 -9.98
C THR A 301 2.32 -23.18 -10.68
N GLU A 302 3.65 -23.19 -10.78
CA GLU A 302 4.47 -22.16 -11.46
C GLU A 302 3.91 -21.75 -12.83
N VAL A 303 3.56 -22.72 -13.70
CA VAL A 303 2.94 -22.46 -15.02
C VAL A 303 1.66 -21.62 -14.94
N LYS A 304 0.85 -21.82 -13.88
CA LYS A 304 -0.38 -21.04 -13.65
C LYS A 304 -0.10 -19.69 -13.00
N GLN A 305 0.99 -19.55 -12.24
CA GLN A 305 1.43 -18.25 -11.74
C GLN A 305 1.96 -17.39 -12.89
N ASP A 306 2.76 -17.97 -13.79
CA ASP A 306 3.23 -17.31 -15.01
C ASP A 306 2.06 -16.85 -15.88
N SER A 307 1.08 -17.73 -16.12
CA SER A 307 -0.14 -17.38 -16.85
C SER A 307 -0.91 -16.27 -16.17
N PHE A 308 -1.04 -16.29 -14.83
CA PHE A 308 -1.73 -15.26 -14.07
C PHE A 308 -1.10 -13.88 -14.32
N TRP A 309 0.22 -13.76 -14.18
CA TRP A 309 0.94 -12.51 -14.40
C TRP A 309 0.92 -12.07 -15.86
N GLN A 310 1.12 -12.99 -16.81
CA GLN A 310 1.05 -12.68 -18.25
C GLN A 310 -0.34 -12.14 -18.66
N ASN A 311 -1.41 -12.65 -18.06
CA ASN A 311 -2.75 -12.16 -18.31
C ASN A 311 -2.93 -10.73 -17.79
N ILE A 312 -2.42 -10.44 -16.58
CA ILE A 312 -2.45 -9.08 -16.01
C ILE A 312 -1.64 -8.12 -16.89
N LYS A 313 -0.44 -8.49 -17.33
CA LYS A 313 0.40 -7.68 -18.21
C LYS A 313 -0.35 -7.29 -19.50
N ARG A 314 -1.00 -8.26 -20.14
CA ARG A 314 -1.82 -8.01 -21.35
C ARG A 314 -2.97 -7.04 -21.08
N ALA A 315 -3.68 -7.23 -19.97
CA ALA A 315 -4.80 -6.39 -19.56
C ALA A 315 -4.44 -4.91 -19.26
N ILE A 316 -3.15 -4.60 -19.08
CA ILE A 316 -2.64 -3.23 -18.88
C ILE A 316 -2.34 -2.54 -20.21
N THR A 317 -1.99 -3.31 -21.23
CA THR A 317 -1.48 -2.84 -22.53
C THR A 317 -2.54 -2.80 -23.63
N GLU A 318 -3.56 -3.65 -23.53
CA GLU A 318 -4.70 -3.75 -24.47
C GLU A 318 -5.83 -2.78 -24.09
#